data_AF-A0A2R7QW11-F1
#
_entry.id   AF-A0A2R7QW11-F1
#
_cell.length_a   1.000
_cell.length_b   1.000
_cell.length_c   1.000
_cell.angle_alpha   90.00
_cell.angle_beta   90.00
_cell.angle_gamma   90.00
#
_symmetry.space_group_name_H-M   'P 1'
#
loop_
_entity.id
_entity.type
_entity.pdbx_description
1 polymer ?
#
loop_
_entity_poly.entity_id
_entity_poly.type
_entity_poly.pdbx_seq_one_letter_code
_entity_poly.pdbx_strand_id
1 'polypeptide(L)'
;WLAFVGQHDDSCRFSTVLIADDTANAQHPPEWFARSEPFACFGPAPFFSAEVTFAAGATMKNRYAVVIADGDSDGGRLAALAAVAGDALRQQPVEATA
;
A
#
# COMPACT_ATOMS: atom_id res chain seq x y z
N TRP A 1 5.53 3.26 -2.53
CA TRP A 1 4.97 2.69 -1.29
C TRP A 1 4.78 3.83 -0.30
N LEU A 2 3.87 3.69 0.65
CA LEU A 2 3.70 4.59 1.79
C LEU A 2 3.56 3.76 3.06
N ALA A 3 4.07 4.26 4.18
CA ALA A 3 4.02 3.56 5.46
C ALA A 3 3.64 4.49 6.60
N PHE A 4 3.00 3.92 7.61
CA PHE A 4 2.79 4.53 8.92
C PHE A 4 3.46 3.67 9.99
N VAL A 5 4.23 4.33 10.86
CA VAL A 5 4.73 3.76 12.12
C VAL A 5 3.91 4.39 13.23
N GLY A 6 3.14 3.58 13.94
CA GLY A 6 2.23 4.04 14.99
C GLY A 6 2.63 3.49 16.35
N GLN A 7 2.58 4.33 17.38
CA GLN A 7 2.65 3.89 18.77
C GLN A 7 1.26 3.47 19.26
N HIS A 8 1.20 2.40 20.04
CA HIS A 8 -0.03 1.91 20.65
C HIS A 8 -0.25 2.60 21.99
N ASP A 9 -1.46 3.11 22.21
CA ASP A 9 -1.82 3.84 23.43
C ASP A 9 -1.60 3.01 24.71
N ASP A 10 -2.09 1.76 24.75
CA ASP A 10 -2.08 0.95 25.99
C ASP A 10 -0.71 0.35 26.34
N SER A 11 0.10 0.04 25.33
CA SER A 11 1.32 -0.76 25.52
C SER A 11 2.61 0.01 25.26
N CYS A 12 2.51 1.22 24.72
CA CYS A 12 3.63 2.02 24.20
C CYS A 12 4.50 1.30 23.16
N ARG A 13 4.12 0.09 22.72
CA ARG A 13 4.74 -0.63 21.61
C ARG A 13 4.42 0.06 20.30
N PHE A 14 5.17 -0.28 19.27
CA PHE A 14 4.97 0.26 17.93
C PHE A 14 4.52 -0.84 16.98
N SER A 15 3.84 -0.46 15.91
CA SER A 15 3.64 -1.29 14.72
C SER A 15 3.82 -0.45 13.48
N THR A 16 4.17 -1.12 12.39
CA THR A 16 4.34 -0.53 11.07
C THR A 16 3.36 -1.15 10.09
N VAL A 17 2.63 -0.31 9.37
CA VAL A 17 1.83 -0.71 8.21
C VAL A 17 2.43 -0.05 6.96
N LEU A 18 2.78 -0.84 5.96
CA LEU A 18 3.31 -0.37 4.68
C LEU A 18 2.45 -0.91 3.54
N ILE A 19 2.10 -0.03 2.60
CA ILE A 19 1.42 -0.43 1.36
C ILE A 19 2.35 -0.13 0.19
N ALA A 20 2.65 -1.16 -0.60
CA ALA A 20 3.38 -1.05 -1.85
C ALA A 20 2.44 -1.19 -3.05
N ASP A 21 2.62 -0.32 -4.02
CA ASP A 21 1.90 -0.32 -5.28
C ASP A 21 2.70 -1.11 -6.33
N ASP A 22 1.98 -1.85 -7.16
CA ASP A 22 2.57 -2.63 -8.26
C ASP A 22 2.84 -1.76 -9.48
N THR A 23 4.00 -1.97 -10.12
CA THR A 23 4.39 -1.25 -11.33
C THR A 23 3.47 -1.50 -12.52
N ALA A 24 2.67 -2.57 -12.48
CA ALA A 24 1.68 -2.89 -13.49
C ALA A 24 0.32 -2.17 -13.30
N ASN A 25 0.14 -1.40 -12.22
CA ASN A 25 -1.12 -0.70 -11.96
C ASN A 25 -1.34 0.46 -12.94
N ALA A 26 -2.61 0.75 -13.26
CA ALA A 26 -2.98 1.73 -14.27
C ALA A 26 -2.42 3.14 -14.01
N GLN A 27 -2.14 3.49 -12.75
CA GLN A 27 -1.61 4.78 -12.32
C GLN A 27 -0.41 4.59 -11.41
N HIS A 28 0.56 3.76 -11.81
CA HIS A 28 1.81 3.62 -11.08
C HIS A 28 2.77 4.81 -11.35
N PRO A 29 3.37 5.43 -10.32
CA PRO A 29 2.99 5.34 -8.91
C PRO A 29 1.71 6.16 -8.64
N PRO A 30 0.82 5.70 -7.72
CA PRO A 30 -0.41 6.40 -7.46
C PRO A 30 -0.16 7.62 -6.59
N GLU A 31 -1.08 8.57 -6.65
CA GLU A 31 -1.26 9.51 -5.55
C GLU A 31 -1.66 8.74 -4.28
N TRP A 32 -1.34 9.31 -3.12
CA TRP A 32 -1.65 8.70 -1.83
C TRP A 32 -2.58 9.61 -1.06
N PHE A 33 -3.72 9.05 -0.66
CA PHE A 33 -4.49 9.66 0.41
C PHE A 33 -3.85 9.25 1.73
N ALA A 34 -3.58 10.22 2.61
CA ALA A 34 -3.06 9.95 3.95
C ALA A 34 -3.57 11.00 4.94
N ARG A 35 -3.97 10.53 6.12
CA ARG A 35 -4.25 11.34 7.30
C ARG A 35 -3.80 10.60 8.55
N SER A 36 -3.37 11.33 9.58
CA SER A 36 -2.94 10.77 10.86
C SER A 36 -4.00 10.87 11.96
N GLU A 37 -5.01 11.72 11.81
CA GLU A 37 -5.99 12.02 12.87
C GLU A 37 -7.45 11.77 12.42
N PRO A 38 -8.32 11.29 13.34
CA PRO A 38 -8.02 10.85 14.71
C PRO A 38 -7.30 9.48 14.77
N PHE A 39 -7.16 8.81 13.62
CA PHE A 39 -6.37 7.58 13.47
C PHE A 39 -5.72 7.58 12.09
N ALA A 40 -4.56 6.93 11.99
CA ALA A 40 -3.86 6.78 10.72
C ALA A 40 -4.76 6.07 9.70
N CYS A 41 -4.96 6.72 8.56
CA CYS A 41 -5.73 6.19 7.45
C CYS A 41 -5.03 6.62 6.17
N PHE A 42 -4.64 5.65 5.38
CA PHE A 42 -3.96 5.91 4.13
C PHE A 42 -4.23 4.81 3.11
N GLY A 43 -4.07 5.16 1.85
CA GLY A 43 -4.24 4.22 0.76
C GLY A 43 -3.86 4.84 -0.58
N PRO A 44 -3.63 3.98 -1.58
CA PRO A 44 -3.44 4.42 -2.96
C PRO A 44 -4.74 5.08 -3.44
N ALA A 45 -4.61 6.24 -4.06
CA ALA A 45 -5.72 7.02 -4.60
C ALA A 45 -5.51 7.24 -6.12
N PRO A 46 -5.48 6.16 -6.93
CA PRO A 46 -5.15 6.23 -8.36
C PRO A 46 -6.15 7.07 -9.18
N PHE A 47 -7.32 7.39 -8.63
CA PHE A 47 -8.39 8.11 -9.32
C PHE A 47 -8.68 9.48 -8.68
N PHE A 48 -7.74 10.02 -7.89
CA PHE A 48 -7.98 11.22 -7.09
C PHE A 48 -8.08 12.48 -7.95
N SER A 49 -7.04 12.77 -8.73
CA SER A 49 -6.94 14.00 -9.52
C SER A 49 -7.27 13.81 -11.00
N ALA A 50 -7.24 12.57 -11.49
CA ALA A 50 -7.39 12.24 -12.90
C ALA A 50 -8.37 11.10 -13.12
N GLU A 51 -9.21 11.25 -14.15
CA GLU A 51 -10.07 10.17 -14.63
C GLU A 51 -9.22 9.08 -15.29
N VAL A 52 -9.51 7.82 -14.95
CA VAL A 52 -8.88 6.66 -15.60
C VAL A 52 -9.94 5.90 -16.36
N THR A 53 -9.82 5.89 -17.68
CA THR A 53 -10.78 5.23 -18.57
C THR A 53 -10.44 3.75 -18.74
N PHE A 54 -11.47 2.93 -18.87
CA PHE A 54 -11.34 1.54 -19.29
C PHE A 54 -12.58 1.12 -20.09
N ALA A 55 -12.45 0.12 -20.95
CA ALA A 55 -13.51 -0.27 -21.87
C ALA A 55 -14.71 -0.93 -21.15
N ALA A 56 -15.90 -0.81 -21.74
CA ALA A 56 -17.09 -1.53 -21.27
C ALA A 56 -16.83 -3.04 -21.31
N GLY A 57 -17.12 -3.72 -20.19
CA GLY A 57 -16.86 -5.16 -20.04
C GLY A 57 -15.40 -5.53 -19.73
N ALA A 58 -14.48 -4.57 -19.65
CA ALA A 58 -13.11 -4.82 -19.20
C ALA A 58 -12.99 -4.75 -17.66
N THR A 59 -12.02 -5.49 -17.12
CA THR A 59 -11.64 -5.42 -15.70
C THR A 59 -10.30 -4.70 -15.58
N MET A 60 -10.27 -3.60 -14.83
CA MET A 60 -9.03 -3.00 -14.38
C MET A 60 -8.53 -3.73 -13.13
N LYS A 61 -7.28 -4.20 -13.14
CA LYS A 61 -6.67 -4.90 -12.01
C LYS A 61 -5.55 -4.04 -11.44
N ASN A 62 -5.75 -3.52 -10.23
CA ASN A 62 -4.70 -2.87 -9.46
C ASN A 62 -4.31 -3.78 -8.27
N ARG A 63 -3.02 -4.02 -8.11
CA ARG A 63 -2.45 -4.87 -7.06
C ARG A 63 -1.67 -4.04 -6.06
N TYR A 64 -1.84 -4.37 -4.79
CA TYR A 64 -1.12 -3.72 -3.70
C TYR A 64 -0.67 -4.80 -2.72
N ALA A 65 0.57 -4.70 -2.25
CA ALA A 65 1.04 -5.53 -1.14
C ALA A 65 0.93 -4.72 0.15
N VAL A 66 0.32 -5.32 1.16
CA VAL A 66 0.21 -4.75 2.51
C VAL A 66 1.12 -5.54 3.43
N VAL A 67 2.05 -4.85 4.07
CA VAL A 67 2.95 -5.42 5.08
C VAL A 67 2.54 -4.88 6.45
N ILE A 68 2.32 -5.78 7.38
CA ILE A 68 2.08 -5.47 8.80
C ILE A 68 3.28 -6.04 9.56
N ALA A 69 4.02 -5.17 10.24
CA ALA A 69 5.18 -5.54 11.03
C ALA A 69 5.06 -4.99 12.45
N ASP A 70 5.53 -5.76 13.43
CA ASP A 70 5.62 -5.33 14.82
C ASP A 70 6.82 -4.41 15.04
N GLY A 71 6.74 -3.51 16.01
CA GLY A 71 7.83 -2.60 16.37
C GLY A 71 7.97 -1.34 15.51
N ASP A 72 8.87 -0.49 15.98
CA ASP A 72 9.36 0.72 15.30
C ASP A 72 10.06 0.33 14.00
N SER A 73 9.84 1.10 12.93
CA SER A 73 10.61 0.97 11.70
C SER A 73 11.29 2.28 11.33
N ASP A 74 12.61 2.28 11.42
CA ASP A 74 13.46 3.30 10.80
C ASP A 74 13.50 3.18 9.27
N GLY A 75 14.21 4.10 8.61
CA GLY A 75 14.33 4.11 7.15
C GLY A 75 14.94 2.82 6.56
N GLY A 76 15.86 2.18 7.27
CA GLY A 76 16.49 0.93 6.83
C GLY A 76 15.52 -0.24 6.90
N ARG A 77 14.80 -0.37 8.02
CA ARG A 77 13.75 -1.38 8.18
C ARG A 77 12.61 -1.17 7.20
N LEU A 78 12.18 0.06 6.96
CA LEU A 78 11.16 0.39 5.96
C LEU A 78 11.58 -0.02 4.55
N ALA A 79 12.85 0.21 4.17
CA ALA A 79 13.37 -0.23 2.88
C ALA A 79 13.34 -1.77 2.74
N ALA A 80 13.69 -2.50 3.80
CA ALA A 80 13.61 -3.95 3.82
C ALA A 80 12.16 -4.47 3.72
N LEU A 81 11.21 -3.87 4.45
CA LEU A 81 9.78 -4.20 4.37
C LEU A 81 9.23 -3.90 2.96
N ALA A 82 9.64 -2.81 2.34
CA ALA A 82 9.26 -2.49 0.96
C ALA A 82 9.80 -3.51 -0.05
N ALA A 83 11.01 -4.03 0.16
CA ALA A 83 11.57 -5.10 -0.67
C ALA A 83 10.73 -6.39 -0.57
N VAL A 84 10.34 -6.79 0.65
CA VAL A 84 9.44 -7.93 0.90
C VAL A 84 8.09 -7.74 0.19
N ALA A 85 7.52 -6.54 0.28
CA ALA A 85 6.27 -6.22 -0.44
C ALA A 85 6.43 -6.36 -1.97
N GLY A 86 7.56 -5.91 -2.51
CA GLY A 86 7.90 -6.07 -3.92
C GLY A 86 8.06 -7.53 -4.34
N ASP A 87 8.65 -8.38 -3.50
CA ASP A 87 8.73 -9.82 -3.73
C ASP A 87 7.33 -10.47 -3.75
N ALA A 88 6.45 -10.09 -2.82
CA ALA A 88 5.08 -10.60 -2.77
C ALA A 88 4.29 -10.28 -4.06
N LEU A 89 4.40 -9.03 -4.56
CA LEU A 89 3.77 -8.61 -5.82
C LEU A 89 4.27 -9.40 -7.05
N ARG A 90 5.54 -9.82 -7.03
CA ARG A 90 6.12 -10.68 -8.09
C ARG A 90 5.61 -12.11 -8.02
N GLN A 91 5.36 -12.63 -6.82
CA GLN A 91 5.03 -14.04 -6.60
C GLN A 91 3.54 -14.36 -6.78
N GLN A 92 2.64 -13.41 -6.55
CA GLN A 92 1.19 -13.65 -6.56
C GLN A 92 0.47 -12.87 -7.68
N PRO A 93 0.06 -13.54 -8.78
CA PRO A 93 -0.92 -12.96 -9.69
C PRO A 93 -2.27 -12.85 -8.96
N VAL A 94 -2.95 -11.71 -9.11
CA VAL A 94 -4.36 -11.61 -8.71
C VAL A 94 -5.19 -12.33 -9.76
N GLU A 95 -5.67 -13.52 -9.43
CA GLU A 95 -6.72 -14.19 -10.20
C GLU A 95 -7.98 -13.30 -10.16
N ALA A 96 -8.53 -12.96 -11.32
CA ALA A 96 -9.85 -12.34 -11.34
C ALA A 96 -10.86 -13.47 -11.38
N THR A 97 -11.59 -13.64 -10.28
CA THR A 97 -12.87 -14.34 -10.34
C THR A 97 -13.84 -13.49 -11.13
N ALA A 98 -14.40 -14.08 -12.20
CA ALA A 98 -15.39 -13.48 -13.08
C ALA A 98 -16.77 -13.41 -12.40
#